data_AF-A0AAJ1LZJ8-F1
#
_entry.id   AF-A0AAJ1LZJ8-F1
#
_cell.length_a   1.000
_cell.length_b   1.000
_cell.length_c   1.000
_cell.angle_alpha   90.00
_cell.angle_beta   90.00
_cell.angle_gamma   90.00
#
_symmetry.space_group_name_H-M   'P 1'
#
loop_
_entity.id
_entity.type
_entity.pdbx_description
1 polymer ?
#
loop_
_entity_poly.entity_id
_entity_poly.type
_entity_poly.pdbx_seq_one_letter_code
_entity_poly.pdbx_strand_id
1 'polypeptide(L)'
;MRTGIVVAMMAVVALSGCSALRTAPSSAPSVSLQDPTGGQSLEEARNQLSSIEGLSDVSIEEEKTVSGLNEHHEVSIAATVEDASAAPAFVDQLAQLGWSVNEAEPDTGVFIRLRTSPQLAIGDVAKERGWSEAAYTTSTAELKQLVLLSPNELKERFGPWPGEAP
;
A
#
# COMPACT_ATOMS: atom_id res chain seq x y z
N MET A 1 19.41 67.74 51.98
CA MET A 1 20.48 68.39 51.20
C MET A 1 21.00 67.39 50.17
N ARG A 2 21.33 67.89 48.98
CA ARG A 2 21.61 67.17 47.73
C ARG A 2 22.88 66.31 47.76
N THR A 3 22.82 65.14 47.12
CA THR A 3 23.89 64.47 46.32
C THR A 3 23.27 63.16 45.80
N GLY A 4 23.40 62.67 44.58
CA GLY A 4 24.23 62.98 43.41
C GLY A 4 24.10 61.79 42.45
N ILE A 5 24.18 62.05 41.15
CA ILE A 5 23.86 61.17 40.00
C ILE A 5 25.03 60.19 39.68
N VAL A 6 24.78 59.29 38.71
CA VAL A 6 25.72 58.74 37.68
C VAL A 6 25.98 57.23 37.89
N VAL A 7 25.31 56.33 37.17
CA VAL A 7 25.53 55.82 35.78
C VAL A 7 26.84 55.03 35.62
N ALA A 8 26.68 53.86 34.99
CA ALA A 8 27.60 53.17 34.05
C ALA A 8 27.86 51.71 34.48
N MET A 9 27.29 50.71 33.81
CA MET A 9 27.64 50.17 32.49
C MET A 9 28.83 49.21 32.55
N MET A 10 28.67 48.07 31.85
CA MET A 10 29.70 47.10 31.43
C MET A 10 30.22 46.17 32.53
N ALA A 11 30.60 44.91 32.30
CA ALA A 11 30.70 44.12 31.07
C ALA A 11 30.70 42.62 31.44
N VAL A 12 30.42 41.83 30.41
CA VAL A 12 30.46 40.37 30.31
C VAL A 12 31.76 39.77 30.82
N VAL A 13 31.68 38.68 31.61
CA VAL A 13 32.77 37.69 31.74
C VAL A 13 32.18 36.30 31.79
N ALA A 14 32.70 35.45 30.92
CA ALA A 14 32.34 34.05 30.76
C ALA A 14 33.16 33.12 31.68
N LEU A 15 32.64 31.89 31.79
CA LEU A 15 33.32 30.59 31.95
C LEU A 15 33.21 29.84 33.28
N SER A 16 32.85 28.55 33.08
CA SER A 16 33.22 27.35 33.84
C SER A 16 32.30 26.88 34.97
N GLY A 17 31.85 25.62 34.86
CA GLY A 17 31.53 24.78 36.03
C GLY A 17 30.41 23.75 35.83
N CYS A 18 30.77 22.47 35.83
CA CYS A 18 29.92 21.28 35.63
C CYS A 18 28.89 21.03 36.75
N SER A 19 27.69 20.54 36.40
CA SER A 19 27.25 19.14 36.67
C SER A 19 25.73 18.96 36.57
N ALA A 20 25.37 17.85 35.90
CA ALA A 20 24.12 17.10 35.99
C ALA A 20 22.82 17.83 35.64
N LEU A 21 22.30 17.56 34.44
CA LEU A 21 20.87 17.24 34.30
C LEU A 21 20.63 16.39 33.03
N ARG A 22 20.22 15.14 33.28
CA ARG A 22 19.40 14.26 32.44
C ARG A 22 19.68 14.25 30.93
N THR A 23 20.35 13.18 30.50
CA THR A 23 20.13 12.56 29.19
C THR A 23 18.65 12.22 29.02
N ALA A 24 17.92 13.02 28.26
CA ALA A 24 16.73 12.54 27.56
C ALA A 24 17.21 11.96 26.22
N PRO A 25 16.96 10.69 25.90
CA PRO A 25 17.05 10.24 24.52
C PRO A 25 15.96 10.99 23.76
N SER A 26 16.37 11.97 22.97
CA SER A 26 15.52 12.54 21.93
C SER A 26 15.38 11.48 20.85
N SER A 27 14.53 10.48 21.09
CA SER A 27 13.98 9.63 20.05
C SER A 27 13.06 10.51 19.21
N ALA A 28 13.66 11.37 18.38
CA ALA A 28 12.96 11.83 17.20
C ALA A 28 12.66 10.57 16.39
N PRO A 29 11.40 10.31 15.99
CA PRO A 29 11.17 9.33 14.95
C PRO A 29 12.01 9.81 13.75
N SER A 30 12.95 8.97 13.32
CA SER A 30 13.53 9.10 12.00
C SER A 30 12.35 9.06 11.05
N VAL A 31 11.92 10.22 10.58
CA VAL A 31 11.08 10.30 9.39
C VAL A 31 12.00 9.74 8.31
N SER A 32 11.84 8.45 8.03
CA SER A 32 12.35 7.86 6.81
C SER A 32 11.77 8.74 5.72
N LEU A 33 12.64 9.53 5.08
CA LEU A 33 12.32 10.21 3.83
C LEU A 33 11.94 9.07 2.88
N GLN A 34 10.64 8.82 2.75
CA GLN A 34 10.11 8.03 1.66
C GLN A 34 10.61 8.74 0.40
N ASP A 35 11.46 8.07 -0.36
CA ASP A 35 11.78 8.51 -1.70
C ASP A 35 10.43 8.72 -2.43
N PRO A 36 10.19 9.87 -3.10
CA PRO A 36 8.97 10.10 -3.86
C PRO A 36 8.99 9.34 -5.19
N THR A 37 9.37 8.07 -5.13
CA THR A 37 9.06 7.05 -6.13
C THR A 37 7.84 6.33 -5.58
N GLY A 38 6.70 6.42 -6.27
CA GLY A 38 5.43 5.86 -5.81
C GLY A 38 5.47 4.37 -5.45
N GLY A 39 4.34 3.83 -5.01
CA GLY A 39 4.21 2.44 -4.59
C GLY A 39 4.64 2.15 -3.15
N GLN A 40 4.64 0.85 -2.83
CA GLN A 40 5.03 0.26 -1.56
C GLN A 40 5.72 -1.09 -1.79
N SER A 41 6.51 -1.55 -0.82
CA SER A 41 7.09 -2.90 -0.86
C SER A 41 6.03 -4.00 -0.73
N LEU A 42 6.35 -5.22 -1.13
CA LEU A 42 5.44 -6.36 -0.94
C LEU A 42 5.16 -6.64 0.55
N GLU A 43 6.12 -6.37 1.45
CA GLU A 43 5.92 -6.51 2.90
C GLU A 43 4.93 -5.49 3.45
N GLU A 44 5.02 -4.23 3.03
CA GLU A 44 4.05 -3.19 3.37
C GLU A 44 2.66 -3.54 2.85
N ALA A 45 2.55 -4.02 1.60
CA ALA A 45 1.28 -4.43 1.04
C ALA A 45 0.65 -5.63 1.78
N ARG A 46 1.46 -6.58 2.27
CA ARG A 46 1.00 -7.70 3.12
C ARG A 46 0.44 -7.19 4.45
N ASN A 47 1.17 -6.27 5.09
CA ASN A 47 0.74 -5.67 6.34
C ASN A 47 -0.57 -4.90 6.15
N GLN A 48 -0.68 -4.11 5.08
CA GLN A 48 -1.89 -3.39 4.72
C GLN A 48 -3.05 -4.35 4.44
N LEU A 49 -2.86 -5.38 3.62
CA LEU A 49 -3.88 -6.39 3.31
C LEU A 49 -4.42 -7.07 4.59
N SER A 50 -3.52 -7.41 5.52
CA SER A 50 -3.90 -8.03 6.80
C SER A 50 -4.69 -7.14 7.75
N SER A 51 -4.68 -5.82 7.49
CA SER A 51 -5.40 -4.82 8.29
C SER A 51 -6.76 -4.43 7.70
N ILE A 52 -7.13 -4.95 6.52
CA ILE A 52 -8.40 -4.64 5.88
C ILE A 52 -9.53 -5.37 6.62
N GLU A 53 -10.42 -4.61 7.26
CA GLU A 53 -11.62 -5.15 7.90
C GLU A 53 -12.55 -5.79 6.86
N GLY A 54 -13.20 -6.90 7.22
CA GLY A 54 -14.11 -7.65 6.35
C GLY A 54 -13.43 -8.65 5.41
N LEU A 55 -12.10 -8.78 5.49
CA LEU A 55 -11.31 -9.81 4.80
C LEU A 55 -10.65 -10.78 5.79
N SER A 56 -10.57 -12.05 5.41
CA SER A 56 -9.85 -13.11 6.12
C SER A 56 -9.11 -14.01 5.13
N ASP A 57 -8.28 -14.94 5.61
CA ASP A 57 -7.47 -15.86 4.79
C ASP A 57 -6.71 -15.14 3.64
N VAL A 58 -6.09 -14.02 4.00
CA VAL A 58 -5.50 -13.11 3.02
C VAL A 58 -4.07 -13.50 2.64
N SER A 59 -3.72 -13.31 1.37
CA SER A 59 -2.35 -13.42 0.86
C SER A 59 -2.13 -12.47 -0.31
N ILE A 60 -0.92 -11.96 -0.43
CA ILE A 60 -0.43 -11.23 -1.60
C ILE A 60 0.99 -11.68 -1.93
N GLU A 61 1.19 -12.03 -3.19
CA GLU A 61 2.42 -12.60 -3.74
C GLU A 61 2.75 -11.94 -5.08
N GLU A 62 4.04 -11.75 -5.34
CA GLU A 62 4.53 -11.53 -6.69
C GLU A 62 4.78 -12.90 -7.32
N GLU A 63 4.15 -13.13 -8.47
CA GLU A 63 4.26 -14.37 -9.22
C GLU A 63 5.06 -14.12 -10.50
N LYS A 64 6.01 -15.01 -10.76
CA LYS A 64 6.80 -15.02 -11.98
C LYS A 64 6.49 -16.27 -12.79
N THR A 65 6.07 -16.08 -14.03
CA THR A 65 5.87 -17.17 -14.99
C THR A 65 6.83 -17.05 -16.17
N VAL A 66 7.17 -18.20 -16.77
CA VAL A 66 8.05 -18.25 -17.95
C VAL A 66 7.27 -18.83 -19.11
N SER A 67 7.08 -18.03 -20.16
CA SER A 67 6.42 -18.43 -21.40
C SER A 67 7.41 -18.38 -22.55
N GLY A 68 7.91 -19.57 -22.95
CA GLY A 68 8.96 -19.68 -23.95
C GLY A 68 10.28 -19.08 -23.46
N LEU A 69 10.68 -17.95 -24.06
CA LEU A 69 11.90 -17.21 -23.70
C LEU A 69 11.62 -15.92 -22.92
N ASN A 70 10.34 -15.62 -22.62
CA ASN A 70 9.94 -14.41 -21.93
C ASN A 70 9.56 -14.72 -20.47
N GLU A 71 9.89 -13.79 -19.59
CA GLU A 71 9.46 -13.78 -18.20
C GLU A 71 8.28 -12.82 -18.07
N HIS A 72 7.27 -13.21 -17.31
CA HIS A 72 6.08 -12.44 -17.05
C HIS A 72 5.85 -12.35 -15.55
N HIS A 73 5.41 -11.19 -15.10
CA HIS A 73 5.17 -10.86 -13.71
C HIS A 73 3.69 -10.54 -13.49
N GLU A 74 3.18 -11.00 -12.36
CA GLU A 74 1.81 -10.80 -11.89
C GLU A 74 1.83 -10.52 -10.40
N VAL A 75 0.87 -9.73 -9.90
CA VAL A 75 0.60 -9.67 -8.46
C VAL A 75 -0.68 -10.45 -8.18
N SER A 76 -0.55 -11.51 -7.39
CA SER A 76 -1.62 -12.43 -7.03
C SER A 76 -2.10 -12.14 -5.62
N ILE A 77 -3.39 -11.82 -5.48
CA ILE A 77 -4.05 -11.50 -4.22
C ILE A 77 -5.16 -12.51 -3.99
N ALA A 78 -5.18 -13.14 -2.82
CA ALA A 78 -6.28 -13.98 -2.39
C ALA A 78 -6.87 -13.48 -1.07
N ALA A 79 -8.19 -13.54 -0.93
CA ALA A 79 -8.88 -13.28 0.33
C ALA A 79 -10.24 -14.01 0.38
N THR A 80 -10.75 -14.17 1.60
CA THR A 80 -12.12 -14.55 1.89
C THR A 80 -12.88 -13.31 2.37
N VAL A 81 -14.00 -13.01 1.74
CA VAL A 81 -14.86 -11.87 2.08
C VAL A 81 -15.92 -12.32 3.08
N GLU A 82 -16.03 -11.63 4.22
CA GLU A 82 -16.99 -11.95 5.28
C GLU A 82 -18.45 -11.71 4.86
N ASP A 83 -18.70 -10.59 4.17
CA ASP A 83 -20.00 -10.25 3.58
C ASP A 83 -19.88 -10.17 2.05
N ALA A 84 -20.52 -11.11 1.35
CA ALA A 84 -20.48 -11.17 -0.10
C ALA A 84 -20.95 -9.88 -0.79
N SER A 85 -21.83 -9.08 -0.15
CA SER A 85 -22.29 -7.81 -0.71
C SER A 85 -21.20 -6.72 -0.76
N ALA A 86 -20.13 -6.87 0.01
CA ALA A 86 -18.96 -5.97 0.01
C ALA A 86 -17.91 -6.32 -1.07
N ALA A 87 -18.02 -7.49 -1.71
CA ALA A 87 -17.07 -7.94 -2.73
C ALA A 87 -16.76 -6.91 -3.83
N PRO A 88 -17.74 -6.13 -4.37
CA PRO A 88 -17.45 -5.12 -5.38
C PRO A 88 -16.48 -4.02 -4.92
N ALA A 89 -16.52 -3.63 -3.64
CA ALA A 89 -15.60 -2.62 -3.10
C ALA A 89 -14.19 -3.18 -2.93
N PHE A 90 -14.08 -4.45 -2.51
CA PHE A 90 -12.79 -5.12 -2.36
C PHE A 90 -12.07 -5.34 -3.69
N VAL A 91 -12.78 -5.56 -4.80
CA VAL A 91 -12.12 -5.69 -6.12
C VAL A 91 -11.26 -4.45 -6.43
N ASP A 92 -11.80 -3.24 -6.26
CA ASP A 92 -11.04 -2.01 -6.58
C ASP A 92 -9.94 -1.75 -5.57
N GLN A 93 -10.21 -1.95 -4.27
CA GLN A 93 -9.22 -1.76 -3.22
C GLN A 93 -8.03 -2.71 -3.40
N LEU A 94 -8.29 -3.98 -3.70
CA LEU A 94 -7.25 -4.98 -3.94
C LEU A 94 -6.53 -4.74 -5.27
N ALA A 95 -7.22 -4.23 -6.30
CA ALA A 95 -6.58 -3.82 -7.55
C ALA A 95 -5.57 -2.69 -7.33
N GLN A 96 -5.94 -1.66 -6.57
CA GLN A 96 -5.04 -0.56 -6.21
C GLN A 96 -3.87 -1.04 -5.37
N LEU A 97 -4.14 -1.89 -4.36
CA LEU A 97 -3.12 -2.48 -3.51
C LEU A 97 -2.09 -3.27 -4.34
N GLY A 98 -2.54 -4.15 -5.23
CA GLY A 98 -1.68 -4.93 -6.10
C GLY A 98 -0.86 -4.09 -7.06
N TRP A 99 -1.47 -3.05 -7.65
CA TRP A 99 -0.77 -2.13 -8.58
C TRP A 99 0.26 -1.23 -7.90
N SER A 100 0.16 -1.06 -6.57
CA SER A 100 1.13 -0.28 -5.79
C SER A 100 2.39 -1.07 -5.40
N VAL A 101 2.42 -2.40 -5.59
CA VAL A 101 3.57 -3.23 -5.21
C VAL A 101 4.77 -2.96 -6.12
N ASN A 102 5.87 -2.47 -5.55
CA ASN A 102 7.07 -2.03 -6.24
C ASN A 102 8.21 -3.06 -6.19
N GLU A 103 7.94 -4.30 -6.62
CA GLU A 103 8.95 -5.38 -6.72
C GLU A 103 9.37 -5.60 -8.17
N ALA A 104 8.40 -5.90 -9.04
CA ALA A 104 8.54 -6.04 -10.48
C ALA A 104 7.25 -5.53 -11.14
N GLU A 105 7.36 -4.86 -12.29
CA GLU A 105 6.19 -4.36 -13.02
C GLU A 105 5.34 -5.55 -13.48
N PRO A 106 4.07 -5.66 -13.03
CA PRO A 106 3.24 -6.81 -13.36
C PRO A 106 2.65 -6.66 -14.77
N ASP A 107 3.41 -7.07 -15.78
CA ASP A 107 3.03 -7.01 -17.20
C ASP A 107 1.86 -7.93 -17.57
N THR A 108 1.54 -8.90 -16.71
CA THR A 108 0.33 -9.72 -16.81
C THR A 108 -0.88 -9.05 -16.14
N GLY A 109 -0.64 -8.24 -15.10
CA GLY A 109 -1.66 -7.49 -14.37
C GLY A 109 -1.79 -7.92 -12.90
N VAL A 110 -2.96 -7.66 -12.33
CA VAL A 110 -3.29 -8.02 -10.94
C VAL A 110 -4.34 -9.11 -10.95
N PHE A 111 -3.99 -10.26 -10.40
CA PHE A 111 -4.88 -11.40 -10.26
C PHE A 111 -5.52 -11.42 -8.88
N ILE A 112 -6.84 -11.48 -8.85
CA ILE A 112 -7.62 -11.42 -7.63
C ILE A 112 -8.44 -12.70 -7.49
N ARG A 113 -8.25 -13.38 -6.36
CA ARG A 113 -9.06 -14.50 -5.90
C ARG A 113 -9.88 -14.08 -4.69
N LEU A 114 -11.19 -13.93 -4.85
CA LEU A 114 -12.12 -13.63 -3.77
C LEU A 114 -13.08 -14.78 -3.51
N ARG A 115 -12.96 -15.39 -2.32
CA ARG A 115 -13.91 -16.39 -1.82
C ARG A 115 -15.07 -15.67 -1.14
N THR A 116 -16.29 -16.02 -1.52
CA THR A 116 -17.53 -15.45 -0.96
C THR A 116 -18.52 -16.56 -0.64
N SER A 117 -19.48 -16.29 0.26
CA SER A 117 -20.57 -17.21 0.57
C SER A 117 -21.91 -16.46 0.54
N PRO A 118 -22.80 -16.73 -0.44
CA PRO A 118 -22.62 -17.62 -1.59
C PRO A 118 -21.53 -17.13 -2.55
N GLN A 119 -20.93 -18.04 -3.33
CA GLN A 119 -19.84 -17.69 -4.25
C GLN A 119 -20.35 -16.86 -5.44
N LEU A 120 -19.92 -15.60 -5.49
CA LEU A 120 -20.12 -14.68 -6.61
C LEU A 120 -19.14 -14.99 -7.76
N ALA A 121 -19.52 -14.61 -8.97
CA ALA A 121 -18.62 -14.56 -10.12
C ALA A 121 -17.85 -13.22 -10.09
N ILE A 122 -16.63 -13.24 -9.57
CA ILE A 122 -15.84 -12.04 -9.27
C ILE A 122 -15.52 -11.24 -10.53
N GLY A 123 -15.33 -11.89 -11.67
CA GLY A 123 -15.16 -11.18 -12.93
C GLY A 123 -16.43 -10.48 -13.46
N ASP A 124 -17.63 -11.01 -13.17
CA ASP A 124 -18.88 -10.28 -13.46
C ASP A 124 -18.98 -9.04 -12.57
N VAL A 125 -18.66 -9.19 -11.28
CA VAL A 125 -18.58 -8.08 -10.31
C VAL A 125 -17.58 -7.01 -10.77
N ALA A 126 -16.40 -7.42 -11.25
CA ALA A 126 -15.40 -6.50 -11.78
C ALA A 126 -15.92 -5.73 -13.01
N LYS A 127 -16.59 -6.42 -13.95
CA LYS A 127 -17.18 -5.76 -15.13
C LYS A 127 -18.26 -4.75 -14.79
N GLU A 128 -19.11 -5.04 -13.79
CA GLU A 128 -20.12 -4.09 -13.29
C GLU A 128 -19.47 -2.83 -12.67
N ARG A 129 -18.24 -2.96 -12.14
CA ARG A 129 -17.39 -1.86 -11.66
C ARG A 129 -16.57 -1.19 -12.77
N GLY A 130 -16.82 -1.54 -14.03
CA GLY A 130 -16.20 -0.93 -15.20
C GLY A 130 -14.90 -1.58 -15.66
N TRP A 131 -14.45 -2.69 -15.06
CA TRP A 131 -13.27 -3.47 -15.51
C TRP A 131 -13.64 -4.26 -16.76
N SER A 132 -13.72 -3.56 -17.87
CA SER A 132 -14.21 -4.04 -19.16
C SER A 132 -13.29 -5.11 -19.79
N GLU A 133 -11.98 -5.02 -19.53
CA GLU A 133 -10.97 -5.96 -20.01
C GLU A 133 -10.68 -7.10 -19.03
N ALA A 134 -11.41 -7.16 -17.89
CA ALA A 134 -11.26 -8.22 -16.91
C ALA A 134 -11.40 -9.62 -17.55
N ALA A 135 -10.39 -10.46 -17.36
CA ALA A 135 -10.36 -11.83 -17.83
C ALA A 135 -10.76 -12.79 -16.68
N TYR A 136 -11.74 -13.65 -16.94
CA TYR A 136 -12.28 -14.59 -15.95
C TYR A 136 -13.09 -15.71 -16.63
N THR A 137 -13.48 -16.71 -15.87
CA THR A 137 -14.42 -17.75 -16.31
C THR A 137 -15.37 -18.14 -15.19
N THR A 138 -16.58 -18.55 -15.56
CA THR A 138 -17.66 -18.88 -14.60
C THR A 138 -18.03 -20.37 -14.62
N SER A 139 -17.19 -21.21 -15.24
CA SER A 139 -17.45 -22.62 -15.51
C SER A 139 -17.51 -23.50 -14.25
N THR A 140 -16.80 -23.16 -13.18
CA THR A 140 -16.90 -23.83 -11.87
C THR A 140 -16.92 -22.82 -10.72
N ALA A 141 -17.30 -23.26 -9.51
CA ALA A 141 -17.28 -22.39 -8.33
C ALA A 141 -15.86 -21.88 -8.01
N GLU A 142 -14.85 -22.74 -8.19
CA GLU A 142 -13.43 -22.40 -8.02
C GLU A 142 -12.89 -21.45 -9.09
N LEU A 143 -13.58 -21.32 -10.22
CA LEU A 143 -13.18 -20.36 -11.25
C LEU A 143 -13.95 -19.04 -11.11
N LYS A 144 -15.18 -19.08 -10.59
CA LYS A 144 -15.96 -17.89 -10.25
C LYS A 144 -15.26 -16.96 -9.25
N GLN A 145 -14.44 -17.49 -8.35
CA GLN A 145 -13.66 -16.69 -7.40
C GLN A 145 -12.54 -15.86 -8.05
N LEU A 146 -12.21 -16.07 -9.34
CA LEU A 146 -11.00 -15.53 -9.97
C LEU A 146 -11.31 -14.40 -10.96
N VAL A 147 -10.46 -13.39 -10.99
CA VAL A 147 -10.41 -12.36 -12.04
C VAL A 147 -8.98 -11.88 -12.24
N LEU A 148 -8.58 -11.69 -13.49
CA LEU A 148 -7.34 -10.99 -13.86
C LEU A 148 -7.71 -9.60 -14.39
N LEU A 149 -7.14 -8.56 -13.80
CA LEU A 149 -7.31 -7.17 -14.22
C LEU A 149 -6.13 -6.74 -15.09
N SER A 150 -6.41 -6.17 -16.26
CA SER A 150 -5.38 -5.87 -17.25
C SER A 150 -4.47 -4.71 -16.80
N PRO A 151 -3.17 -4.74 -17.16
CA PRO A 151 -2.26 -3.62 -16.88
C PRO A 151 -2.73 -2.30 -17.49
N ASN A 152 -3.41 -2.34 -18.64
CA ASN A 152 -3.95 -1.15 -19.29
C ASN A 152 -5.02 -0.48 -18.43
N GLU A 153 -6.03 -1.23 -17.97
CA GLU A 153 -7.08 -0.69 -17.12
C GLU A 153 -6.54 -0.22 -15.76
N LEU A 154 -5.57 -0.96 -15.20
CA LEU A 154 -4.90 -0.56 -13.96
C LEU A 154 -4.17 0.77 -14.13
N LYS A 155 -3.42 0.92 -15.22
CA LYS A 155 -2.70 2.15 -15.55
C LYS A 155 -3.64 3.33 -15.81
N GLU A 156 -4.76 3.10 -16.50
CA GLU A 156 -5.76 4.14 -16.77
C GLU A 156 -6.41 4.67 -15.48
N ARG A 157 -6.60 3.80 -14.48
CA ARG A 157 -7.28 4.17 -13.23
C ARG A 157 -6.34 4.70 -12.16
N PHE A 158 -5.18 4.08 -11.99
CA PHE A 158 -4.28 4.34 -10.88
C PHE A 158 -2.98 5.03 -11.30
N GLY A 159 -2.84 5.33 -12.60
CA GLY A 159 -1.62 5.93 -13.16
C GLY A 159 -0.52 4.91 -13.44
N PRO A 160 0.67 5.37 -13.87
CA PRO A 160 1.79 4.50 -14.17
C PRO A 160 2.18 3.64 -12.96
N TRP A 161 2.66 2.43 -13.22
CA TRP A 161 3.26 1.59 -12.18
C TRP A 161 4.62 2.17 -11.74
N PRO A 162 5.01 2.02 -10.45
CA PRO A 162 4.14 1.58 -9.36
C PRO A 162 3.11 2.67 -9.00
N GLY A 163 1.85 2.25 -8.81
CA GLY A 163 0.76 3.15 -8.43
C GLY A 163 0.86 3.64 -6.98
N GLU A 164 0.06 4.64 -6.61
CA GLU A 164 -0.02 5.08 -5.21
C GLU A 164 -0.66 4.01 -4.31
N ALA A 165 -0.03 3.76 -3.15
CA ALA A 165 -0.59 2.87 -2.14
C ALA A 165 -1.93 3.43 -1.59
N PRO A 166 -2.95 2.56 -1.38
CA PRO A 166 -4.26 2.98 -0.88
C PRO A 166 -4.28 3.38 0.60
#